data_AF-A0A1I1BM80-F1
#
_entry.id   AF-A0A1I1BM80-F1
#
_cell.length_a   1.000
_cell.length_b   1.000
_cell.length_c   1.000
_cell.angle_alpha   90.00
_cell.angle_beta   90.00
_cell.angle_gamma   90.00
#
_symmetry.space_group_name_H-M   'P 1'
#
loop_
_entity.id
_entity.type
_entity.pdbx_description
1 polymer ?
#
loop_
_entity_poly.entity_id
_entity_poly.type
_entity_poly.pdbx_seq_one_letter_code
_entity_poly.pdbx_strand_id
1 'polypeptide(L)'
;MFYYLNCYLVLSYNYLFLKEYVMPNMKLSCGQNRKKMKFSPYNFLSVHNPEAISNFVNTVEYEKGQFLYQPPQRITPIYEIVKGAIRIGTYSPMGIEVCYDILRPGEFFGNLRYLNGQFSEFAKSLSSVVVREYDCEFFKKITIVEPEISEWFNIQVVKRWCRAEERLYAVRSLDAAAKVRKIMCDFQNQIEDASGRLINLQKILTLQDIADLTGLTRQTVSKVIKDEVLA
;
A
#
# COMPACT_ATOMS: atom_id res chain seq x y z
N MET A 1 24.75 -0.18 -26.30
CA MET A 1 23.38 0.02 -26.81
C MET A 1 22.63 -1.32 -26.90
N PHE A 2 22.61 -2.13 -25.82
CA PHE A 2 21.98 -3.46 -25.81
C PHE A 2 21.17 -3.76 -24.52
N TYR A 3 21.14 -2.84 -23.55
CA TYR A 3 20.40 -3.02 -22.29
C TYR A 3 18.96 -2.48 -22.31
N TYR A 4 18.62 -1.62 -23.28
CA TYR A 4 17.26 -1.04 -23.38
C TYR A 4 16.21 -1.96 -24.01
N LEU A 5 16.61 -2.94 -24.83
CA LEU A 5 15.66 -3.86 -25.47
C LEU A 5 15.09 -4.90 -24.49
N ASN A 6 15.83 -5.28 -23.44
CA ASN A 6 15.38 -6.30 -22.49
C ASN A 6 14.30 -5.78 -21.51
N CYS A 7 14.33 -4.51 -21.12
CA CYS A 7 13.24 -3.95 -20.30
C CYS A 7 11.92 -3.84 -21.08
N TYR A 8 11.97 -3.48 -22.37
CA TYR A 8 10.76 -3.39 -23.18
C TYR A 8 10.13 -4.77 -23.42
N LEU A 9 10.95 -5.80 -23.66
CA LEU A 9 10.46 -7.18 -23.83
C LEU A 9 9.84 -7.74 -22.54
N VAL A 10 10.42 -7.49 -21.36
CA VAL A 10 9.86 -7.91 -20.06
C VAL A 10 8.59 -7.13 -19.72
N LEU A 11 8.52 -5.84 -20.04
CA LEU A 11 7.32 -5.01 -19.83
C LEU A 11 6.20 -5.37 -20.81
N SER A 12 6.53 -5.69 -22.07
CA SER A 12 5.53 -6.14 -23.05
C SER A 12 5.05 -7.56 -22.77
N TYR A 13 5.93 -8.46 -22.32
CA TYR A 13 5.53 -9.80 -21.87
C TYR A 13 4.69 -9.73 -20.59
N ASN A 14 5.04 -8.89 -19.62
CA ASN A 14 4.20 -8.69 -18.43
C ASN A 14 2.87 -7.99 -18.77
N TYR A 15 2.85 -7.03 -19.69
CA TYR A 15 1.60 -6.38 -20.11
C TYR A 15 0.71 -7.32 -20.92
N LEU A 16 1.25 -8.13 -21.85
CA LEU A 16 0.48 -9.18 -22.52
C LEU A 16 0.05 -10.27 -21.55
N PHE A 17 0.91 -10.70 -20.61
CA PHE A 17 0.54 -11.67 -19.57
C PHE A 17 -0.56 -11.13 -18.65
N LEU A 18 -0.49 -9.87 -18.23
CA LEU A 18 -1.56 -9.20 -17.47
C LEU A 18 -2.85 -9.07 -18.30
N LYS A 19 -2.75 -8.73 -19.58
CA LYS A 19 -3.90 -8.53 -20.47
C LYS A 19 -4.53 -9.85 -20.95
N GLU A 20 -3.78 -10.94 -21.00
CA GLU A 20 -4.20 -12.24 -21.53
C GLU A 20 -4.59 -13.23 -20.41
N TYR A 21 -3.96 -13.14 -19.22
CA TYR A 21 -4.26 -14.01 -18.07
C TYR A 21 -5.02 -13.33 -16.92
N VAL A 22 -4.74 -12.05 -16.60
CA VAL A 22 -5.35 -11.38 -15.42
C VAL A 22 -6.62 -10.62 -15.77
N MET A 23 -6.73 -10.06 -16.99
CA MET A 23 -7.86 -9.20 -17.38
C MET A 23 -9.03 -9.91 -18.12
N PRO A 24 -8.87 -10.96 -18.94
CA PRO A 24 -10.01 -11.53 -19.69
C PRO A 24 -10.85 -12.54 -18.91
N ASN A 25 -10.27 -13.16 -17.87
CA ASN A 25 -10.93 -14.21 -17.09
C ASN A 25 -11.63 -13.71 -15.82
N MET A 26 -11.93 -12.42 -15.74
CA MET A 26 -12.93 -11.90 -14.80
C MET A 26 -14.36 -12.20 -15.31
N LYS A 27 -14.62 -13.45 -15.71
CA LYS A 27 -15.97 -14.01 -15.58
C LYS A 27 -16.11 -14.37 -14.11
N LEU A 28 -16.77 -13.51 -13.36
CA LEU A 28 -17.45 -13.91 -12.14
C LEU A 28 -18.48 -14.97 -12.54
N SER A 29 -18.07 -16.24 -12.58
CA SER A 29 -19.01 -17.34 -12.71
C SER A 29 -19.83 -17.37 -11.44
N CYS A 30 -21.04 -16.84 -11.54
CA CYS A 30 -22.15 -17.14 -10.67
C CYS A 30 -22.27 -18.67 -10.54
N GLY A 31 -22.11 -19.17 -9.32
CA GLY A 31 -22.14 -20.59 -9.02
C GLY A 31 -21.67 -20.87 -7.61
N GLN A 32 -22.61 -20.74 -6.66
CA GLN A 32 -22.54 -21.03 -5.23
C GLN A 32 -22.24 -19.85 -4.28
N ASN A 33 -23.29 -19.52 -3.52
CA ASN A 33 -23.34 -18.62 -2.37
C ASN A 33 -22.32 -19.04 -1.27
N ARG A 34 -21.11 -18.49 -1.33
CA ARG A 34 -20.29 -18.24 -0.15
C ARG A 34 -19.92 -16.77 -0.17
N LYS A 35 -20.17 -16.05 0.94
CA LYS A 35 -19.55 -14.73 1.18
C LYS A 35 -18.05 -14.89 0.92
N LYS A 36 -17.55 -14.42 -0.24
CA LYS A 36 -16.12 -14.55 -0.59
C LYS A 36 -15.35 -13.66 0.37
N MET A 37 -14.80 -14.24 1.43
CA MET A 37 -13.76 -13.56 2.19
C MET A 37 -12.63 -13.25 1.21
N LYS A 38 -12.22 -11.98 1.18
CA LYS A 38 -11.01 -11.56 0.45
C LYS A 38 -9.84 -12.36 1.01
N PHE A 39 -9.10 -13.07 0.15
CA PHE A 39 -7.94 -13.87 0.57
C PHE A 39 -6.92 -12.99 1.31
N SER A 40 -6.39 -13.51 2.43
CA SER A 40 -5.23 -12.96 3.13
C SER A 40 -4.32 -14.10 3.61
N PRO A 41 -3.00 -13.87 3.67
CA PRO A 41 -2.06 -14.87 4.20
C PRO A 41 -2.45 -15.35 5.59
N TYR A 42 -2.87 -14.45 6.49
CA TYR A 42 -3.32 -14.82 7.82
C TYR A 42 -4.49 -15.81 7.80
N ASN A 43 -5.55 -15.53 7.02
CA ASN A 43 -6.73 -16.37 7.00
C ASN A 43 -6.40 -17.76 6.44
N PHE A 44 -5.55 -17.80 5.39
CA PHE A 44 -5.05 -19.05 4.84
C PHE A 44 -4.26 -19.85 5.89
N LEU A 45 -3.24 -19.24 6.50
CA LEU A 45 -2.41 -19.88 7.51
C LEU A 45 -3.20 -20.29 8.76
N SER A 46 -4.21 -19.53 9.17
CA SER A 46 -5.04 -19.89 10.33
C SER A 46 -5.80 -21.21 10.15
N VAL A 47 -6.08 -21.59 8.90
CA VAL A 47 -6.76 -22.84 8.55
C VAL A 47 -5.77 -23.97 8.27
N HIS A 48 -4.69 -23.66 7.54
CA HIS A 48 -3.75 -24.68 7.04
C HIS A 48 -2.53 -24.91 7.94
N ASN A 49 -2.13 -23.93 8.73
CA ASN A 49 -0.96 -23.99 9.62
C ASN A 49 -1.12 -23.04 10.83
N PRO A 50 -2.04 -23.36 11.77
CA PRO A 50 -2.33 -22.49 12.91
C PRO A 50 -1.15 -22.33 13.88
N GLU A 51 -0.29 -23.34 14.00
CA GLU A 51 0.92 -23.26 14.83
C GLU A 51 1.88 -22.18 14.31
N ALA A 52 2.02 -22.05 12.98
CA ALA A 52 2.86 -21.02 12.39
C ALA A 52 2.37 -19.59 12.73
N ILE A 53 1.06 -19.38 12.81
CA ILE A 53 0.52 -18.08 13.27
C ILE A 53 1.00 -17.77 14.69
N SER A 54 0.85 -18.71 15.62
CA SER A 54 1.22 -18.50 17.02
C SER A 54 2.71 -18.20 17.22
N ASN A 55 3.56 -18.73 16.35
CA ASN A 55 5.02 -18.62 16.48
C ASN A 55 5.63 -17.46 15.69
N PHE A 56 5.01 -17.05 14.58
CA PHE A 56 5.62 -16.13 13.61
C PHE A 56 4.76 -14.91 13.27
N VAL A 57 3.56 -14.78 13.86
CA VAL A 57 2.66 -13.66 13.58
C VAL A 57 2.12 -13.05 14.87
N ASN A 58 2.45 -11.78 15.11
CA ASN A 58 1.91 -11.01 16.22
C ASN A 58 0.81 -10.06 15.73
N THR A 59 -0.21 -9.82 16.53
CA THR A 59 -1.17 -8.73 16.28
C THR A 59 -0.85 -7.58 17.22
N VAL A 60 -0.63 -6.40 16.66
CA VAL A 60 -0.18 -5.21 17.40
C VAL A 60 -1.07 -4.03 17.05
N GLU A 61 -1.41 -3.23 18.06
CA GLU A 61 -2.15 -1.99 17.88
C GLU A 61 -1.22 -0.79 18.05
N TYR A 62 -1.41 0.22 17.21
CA TYR A 62 -0.69 1.48 17.29
C TYR A 62 -1.67 2.64 17.34
N GLU A 63 -1.39 3.61 18.20
CA GLU A 63 -2.14 4.86 18.30
C GLU A 63 -1.86 5.77 17.11
N LYS A 64 -2.77 6.71 16.84
CA LYS A 64 -2.60 7.69 15.77
C LYS A 64 -1.30 8.48 15.93
N GLY A 65 -0.53 8.59 14.85
CA GLY A 65 0.71 9.37 14.77
C GLY A 65 1.95 8.64 15.27
N GLN A 66 1.82 7.40 15.76
CA GLN A 66 2.96 6.57 16.15
C GLN A 66 3.72 6.06 14.94
N PHE A 67 5.04 6.00 15.07
CA PHE A 67 5.89 5.33 14.09
C PHE A 67 5.89 3.83 14.38
N LEU A 68 5.64 3.04 13.35
CA LEU A 68 5.87 1.59 13.38
C LEU A 68 7.36 1.31 13.14
N TYR A 69 7.96 2.06 12.22
CA TYR A 69 9.40 2.12 12.01
C TYR A 69 9.80 3.42 11.31
N GLN A 70 11.07 3.78 11.48
CA GLN A 70 11.71 4.89 10.78
C GLN A 70 13.23 4.67 10.75
N PRO A 71 13.98 5.29 9.81
CA PRO A 71 15.44 5.27 9.84
C PRO A 71 15.97 5.76 11.21
N PRO A 72 17.04 5.13 11.75
CA PRO A 72 17.93 4.17 11.10
C PRO A 72 17.49 2.70 11.23
N GLN A 73 16.27 2.40 11.69
CA GLN A 73 15.81 1.01 11.83
C GLN A 73 15.79 0.31 10.47
N ARG A 74 16.71 -0.65 10.27
CA ARG A 74 16.85 -1.38 9.00
C ARG A 74 16.09 -2.70 8.97
N ILE A 75 15.77 -3.23 10.14
CA ILE A 75 15.10 -4.51 10.31
C ILE A 75 13.71 -4.24 10.84
N THR A 76 12.72 -4.66 10.06
CA THR A 76 11.31 -4.58 10.41
C THR A 76 10.67 -5.92 10.08
N PRO A 77 9.62 -6.33 10.79
CA PRO A 77 8.75 -7.40 10.32
C PRO A 77 8.04 -6.96 9.02
N ILE A 78 7.31 -7.90 8.44
CA ILE A 78 6.34 -7.60 7.38
C ILE A 78 5.00 -7.33 8.05
N TYR A 79 4.36 -6.24 7.67
CA TYR A 79 3.11 -5.81 8.27
C TYR A 79 1.95 -6.05 7.31
N GLU A 80 0.86 -6.62 7.79
CA GLU A 80 -0.46 -6.59 7.13
C GLU A 80 -1.37 -5.64 7.91
N ILE A 81 -2.02 -4.70 7.21
CA ILE A 81 -2.97 -3.78 7.85
C ILE A 81 -4.31 -4.49 8.02
N VAL A 82 -4.77 -4.65 9.26
CA VAL A 82 -6.10 -5.21 9.57
C VAL A 82 -7.12 -4.08 9.71
N LYS A 83 -6.77 -3.00 10.42
CA LYS A 83 -7.61 -1.81 10.61
C LYS A 83 -6.78 -0.54 10.55
N GLY A 84 -7.45 0.56 10.20
CA GLY A 84 -6.88 1.90 10.12
C GLY A 84 -6.01 2.12 8.87
N ALA A 85 -5.29 3.24 8.85
CA ALA A 85 -4.43 3.62 7.73
C ALA A 85 -3.03 4.04 8.18
N ILE A 86 -2.07 3.81 7.29
CA ILE A 86 -0.65 4.05 7.55
C ILE A 86 -0.08 4.93 6.45
N ARG A 87 0.61 5.97 6.87
CA ARG A 87 1.40 6.85 6.02
C ARG A 87 2.77 6.25 5.80
N ILE A 88 3.15 6.11 4.53
CA ILE A 88 4.47 5.67 4.10
C ILE A 88 5.18 6.84 3.43
N GLY A 89 6.42 7.06 3.82
CA GLY A 89 7.20 8.18 3.30
C GLY A 89 8.68 8.04 3.52
N THR A 90 9.41 9.07 3.15
CA THR A 90 10.84 9.20 3.35
C THR A 90 11.18 10.58 3.91
N TYR A 91 12.45 10.89 4.06
CA TYR A 91 12.93 12.19 4.52
C TYR A 91 13.61 12.92 3.37
N SER A 92 13.29 14.20 3.21
CA SER A 92 14.05 15.10 2.35
C SER A 92 15.49 15.26 2.85
N PRO A 93 16.42 15.83 2.05
CA PRO A 93 17.77 16.14 2.52
C PRO A 93 17.84 17.05 3.76
N MET A 94 16.76 17.81 4.02
CA MET A 94 16.62 18.65 5.21
C MET A 94 16.03 17.91 6.42
N GLY A 95 15.78 16.60 6.31
CA GLY A 95 15.18 15.79 7.37
C GLY A 95 13.66 15.98 7.53
N ILE A 96 12.99 16.61 6.58
CA ILE A 96 11.53 16.80 6.60
C ILE A 96 10.86 15.55 6.04
N GLU A 97 9.84 15.04 6.74
CA GLU A 97 8.99 13.93 6.28
C GLU A 97 8.31 14.27 4.94
N VAL A 98 8.36 13.34 4.00
CA VAL A 98 7.69 13.42 2.69
C VAL A 98 6.89 12.15 2.48
N CYS A 99 5.56 12.27 2.46
CA CYS A 99 4.65 11.15 2.23
C CYS A 99 4.56 10.79 0.73
N TYR A 100 4.69 9.52 0.37
CA TYR A 100 4.46 9.08 -1.02
C TYR A 100 3.39 8.00 -1.17
N ASP A 101 2.92 7.41 -0.06
CA ASP A 101 1.82 6.46 -0.08
C ASP A 101 1.02 6.47 1.22
N ILE A 102 -0.26 6.09 1.11
CA ILE A 102 -1.15 5.88 2.24
C ILE A 102 -1.77 4.50 2.05
N LEU A 103 -1.44 3.60 2.96
CA LEU A 103 -1.86 2.21 2.95
C LEU A 103 -3.11 1.98 3.78
N ARG A 104 -3.91 1.01 3.35
CA ARG A 104 -5.26 0.71 3.84
C ARG A 104 -5.38 -0.77 4.26
N PRO A 105 -6.49 -1.17 4.91
CA PRO A 105 -6.70 -2.55 5.30
C PRO A 105 -6.58 -3.55 4.12
N GLY A 106 -5.85 -4.63 4.37
CA GLY A 106 -5.52 -5.68 3.41
C GLY A 106 -4.30 -5.40 2.53
N GLU A 107 -3.59 -4.29 2.73
CA GLU A 107 -2.28 -4.04 2.13
C GLU A 107 -1.15 -4.46 3.08
N PHE A 108 0.03 -4.75 2.51
CA PHE A 108 1.22 -5.06 3.28
C PHE A 108 2.37 -4.08 3.02
N PHE A 109 3.27 -3.98 3.99
CA PHE A 109 4.46 -3.13 3.95
C PHE A 109 5.54 -3.63 4.92
N GLY A 110 6.63 -2.89 5.06
CA GLY A 110 7.86 -3.34 5.71
C GLY A 110 8.90 -3.80 4.70
N ASN A 111 10.06 -4.20 5.19
CA ASN A 111 11.21 -4.54 4.36
C ASN A 111 11.46 -6.06 4.32
N LEU A 112 11.26 -6.69 3.15
CA LEU A 112 11.55 -8.10 2.91
C LEU A 112 13.05 -8.43 2.85
N ARG A 113 13.92 -7.43 2.99
CA ARG A 113 15.38 -7.54 2.99
C ARG A 113 15.96 -8.13 1.69
N TYR A 114 15.21 -8.09 0.59
CA TYR A 114 15.74 -8.48 -0.73
C TYR A 114 16.77 -7.50 -1.27
N LEU A 115 16.70 -6.21 -0.90
CA LEU A 115 17.55 -5.14 -1.44
C LEU A 115 18.49 -4.60 -0.37
N ASN A 116 19.57 -5.32 -0.03
CA ASN A 116 20.80 -4.93 0.72
C ASN A 116 20.78 -3.66 1.62
N GLY A 117 19.67 -3.37 2.32
CA GLY A 117 19.52 -2.20 3.17
C GLY A 117 19.28 -0.85 2.48
N GLN A 118 18.82 -0.80 1.21
CA GLN A 118 18.56 0.47 0.49
C GLN A 118 17.18 1.13 0.80
N PHE A 119 16.48 0.67 1.83
CA PHE A 119 15.19 1.26 2.21
C PHE A 119 15.39 2.35 3.29
N SER A 120 15.13 3.60 2.91
CA SER A 120 15.05 4.74 3.84
C SER A 120 13.59 5.23 3.89
N GLU A 121 12.71 4.35 4.36
CA GLU A 121 11.27 4.57 4.49
C GLU A 121 10.89 4.68 5.97
N PHE A 122 9.90 5.52 6.29
CA PHE A 122 9.15 5.43 7.54
C PHE A 122 7.75 4.88 7.30
N ALA A 123 7.20 4.23 8.32
CA ALA A 123 5.78 3.92 8.44
C ALA A 123 5.22 4.57 9.69
N LYS A 124 4.20 5.42 9.52
CA LYS A 124 3.57 6.19 10.60
C LYS A 124 2.06 6.04 10.53
N SER A 125 1.41 5.71 11.63
CA SER A 125 -0.04 5.54 11.67
C SER A 125 -0.76 6.88 11.40
N LEU A 126 -1.71 6.87 10.47
CA LEU A 126 -2.55 8.03 10.12
C LEU A 126 -3.83 8.08 10.98
N SER A 127 -4.28 6.92 11.45
CA SER A 127 -5.33 6.70 12.44
C SER A 127 -4.79 5.77 13.54
N SER A 128 -5.61 5.39 14.52
CA SER A 128 -5.29 4.16 15.28
C SER A 128 -5.36 2.97 14.32
N VAL A 129 -4.42 2.03 14.44
CA VAL A 129 -4.27 0.91 13.50
C VAL A 129 -4.12 -0.41 14.25
N VAL A 130 -4.61 -1.48 13.63
CA VAL A 130 -4.31 -2.87 14.01
C VAL A 130 -3.54 -3.47 12.86
N VAL A 131 -2.35 -4.00 13.15
CA VAL A 131 -1.50 -4.66 12.17
C VAL A 131 -1.16 -6.07 12.63
N ARG A 132 -0.89 -6.94 11.66
CA ARG A 132 -0.23 -8.23 11.89
C ARG A 132 1.22 -8.13 11.47
N GLU A 133 2.11 -8.44 12.38
CA GLU A 133 3.55 -8.44 12.18
C GLU A 133 4.00 -9.88 11.95
N TYR A 134 4.44 -10.17 10.73
CA TYR A 134 5.00 -11.43 10.32
C TYR A 134 6.52 -11.38 10.46
N ASP A 135 7.10 -12.42 11.04
CA ASP A 135 8.55 -12.63 10.94
C ASP A 135 8.98 -12.61 9.46
N CYS A 136 10.09 -11.91 9.19
CA CYS A 136 10.53 -11.65 7.82
C CYS A 136 10.95 -12.94 7.10
N GLU A 137 11.71 -13.82 7.76
CA GLU A 137 12.20 -15.04 7.13
C GLU A 137 11.06 -16.06 6.98
N PHE A 138 10.15 -16.14 7.94
CA PHE A 138 8.91 -16.90 7.82
C PHE A 138 8.08 -16.42 6.62
N PHE A 139 7.84 -15.10 6.51
CA PHE A 139 7.03 -14.54 5.41
C PHE A 139 7.65 -14.82 4.04
N LYS A 140 8.99 -14.70 3.91
CA LYS A 140 9.71 -15.06 2.69
C LYS A 140 9.56 -16.54 2.35
N LYS A 141 9.70 -17.43 3.34
CA LYS A 141 9.54 -18.87 3.15
C LYS A 141 8.14 -19.21 2.65
N ILE A 142 7.08 -18.74 3.32
CA ILE A 142 5.70 -19.05 2.91
C ILE A 142 5.36 -18.48 1.53
N THR A 143 5.93 -17.34 1.15
CA THR A 143 5.72 -16.75 -0.19
C THR A 143 6.35 -17.60 -1.30
N ILE A 144 7.38 -18.38 -0.99
CA ILE A 144 8.05 -19.29 -1.93
C ILE A 144 7.33 -20.64 -2.01
N VAL A 145 6.91 -21.18 -0.86
CA VAL A 145 6.42 -22.58 -0.79
C VAL A 145 4.90 -22.71 -0.94
N GLU A 146 4.12 -21.68 -0.59
CA GLU A 146 2.65 -21.71 -0.66
C GLU A 146 2.16 -20.96 -1.92
N PRO A 147 1.65 -21.65 -2.95
CA PRO A 147 1.26 -21.04 -4.23
C PRO A 147 0.20 -19.93 -4.08
N GLU A 148 -0.79 -20.12 -3.22
CA GLU A 148 -1.87 -19.16 -2.99
C GLU A 148 -1.36 -17.86 -2.36
N ILE A 149 -0.40 -17.97 -1.43
CA ILE A 149 0.26 -16.80 -0.82
C ILE A 149 1.15 -16.12 -1.86
N SER A 150 1.86 -16.91 -2.68
CA SER A 150 2.71 -16.39 -3.76
C SER A 150 1.91 -15.59 -4.79
N GLU A 151 0.78 -16.14 -5.26
CA GLU A 151 -0.12 -15.46 -6.19
C GLU A 151 -0.66 -14.16 -5.59
N TRP A 152 -1.16 -14.22 -4.35
CA TRP A 152 -1.64 -13.03 -3.65
C TRP A 152 -0.53 -11.97 -3.52
N PHE A 153 0.68 -12.37 -3.13
CA PHE A 153 1.82 -11.48 -2.97
C PHE A 153 2.16 -10.77 -4.28
N ASN A 154 2.24 -11.53 -5.39
CA ASN A 154 2.47 -10.98 -6.72
C ASN A 154 1.41 -9.96 -7.12
N ILE A 155 0.12 -10.26 -6.87
CA ILE A 155 -0.99 -9.33 -7.15
C ILE A 155 -0.82 -8.02 -6.36
N GLN A 156 -0.45 -8.08 -5.08
CA GLN A 156 -0.25 -6.87 -4.28
C GLN A 156 0.97 -6.06 -4.75
N VAL A 157 2.08 -6.72 -5.09
CA VAL A 157 3.27 -6.05 -5.64
C VAL A 157 2.92 -5.31 -6.93
N VAL A 158 2.22 -5.97 -7.86
CA VAL A 158 1.76 -5.36 -9.12
C VAL A 158 0.81 -4.20 -8.85
N LYS A 159 -0.12 -4.32 -7.90
CA LYS A 159 -1.01 -3.20 -7.51
C LYS A 159 -0.24 -1.98 -7.01
N ARG A 160 0.78 -2.19 -6.15
CA ARG A 160 1.61 -1.08 -5.65
C ARG A 160 2.45 -0.47 -6.76
N TRP A 161 2.97 -1.29 -7.69
CA TRP A 161 3.65 -0.81 -8.89
C TRP A 161 2.72 0.08 -9.74
N CYS A 162 1.56 -0.42 -10.17
CA CYS A 162 0.63 0.35 -11.00
C CYS A 162 0.22 1.67 -10.32
N ARG A 163 0.00 1.66 -9.00
CA ARG A 163 -0.27 2.89 -8.24
C ARG A 163 0.87 3.90 -8.31
N ALA A 164 2.13 3.44 -8.23
CA ALA A 164 3.29 4.31 -8.36
C ALA A 164 3.41 4.91 -9.77
N GLU A 165 3.16 4.13 -10.83
CA GLU A 165 3.14 4.62 -12.21
C GLU A 165 2.01 5.63 -12.46
N GLU A 166 0.80 5.34 -11.98
CA GLU A 166 -0.34 6.27 -12.08
C GLU A 166 -0.05 7.60 -11.38
N ARG A 167 0.61 7.56 -10.21
CA ARG A 167 1.04 8.77 -9.50
C ARG A 167 2.11 9.53 -10.29
N LEU A 168 3.10 8.84 -10.85
CA LEU A 168 4.12 9.47 -11.68
C LEU A 168 3.49 10.16 -12.89
N TYR A 169 2.56 9.50 -13.58
CA TYR A 169 1.80 10.08 -14.67
C TYR A 169 1.00 11.30 -14.20
N ALA A 170 0.27 11.20 -13.08
CA ALA A 170 -0.52 12.31 -12.54
C ALA A 170 0.36 13.53 -12.24
N VAL A 171 1.52 13.32 -11.61
CA VAL A 171 2.48 14.38 -11.29
C VAL A 171 3.00 15.08 -12.55
N ARG A 172 3.25 14.32 -13.63
CA ARG A 172 3.81 14.85 -14.88
C ARG A 172 2.80 15.48 -15.82
N SER A 173 1.58 14.95 -15.87
CA SER A 173 0.64 15.21 -16.96
C SER A 173 -0.59 16.02 -16.56
N LEU A 174 -1.00 15.98 -15.29
CA LEU A 174 -2.22 16.64 -14.83
C LEU A 174 -1.94 18.06 -14.32
N ASP A 175 -2.92 18.94 -14.41
CA ASP A 175 -2.87 20.25 -13.74
C ASP A 175 -3.06 20.11 -12.21
N ALA A 176 -2.85 21.21 -11.48
CA ALA A 176 -2.91 21.18 -10.02
C ALA A 176 -4.30 20.76 -9.48
N ALA A 177 -5.38 21.16 -10.14
CA ALA A 177 -6.74 20.85 -9.71
C ALA A 177 -7.07 19.37 -9.96
N ALA A 178 -6.75 18.86 -11.15
CA ALA A 178 -6.90 17.45 -11.50
C ALA A 178 -6.08 16.52 -10.61
N LYS A 179 -4.86 16.91 -10.21
CA LYS A 179 -4.05 16.16 -9.23
C LYS A 179 -4.75 16.03 -7.88
N VAL A 180 -5.26 17.15 -7.34
CA VAL A 180 -5.98 17.15 -6.05
C VAL A 180 -7.25 16.33 -6.16
N ARG A 181 -8.05 16.49 -7.21
CA ARG A 181 -9.27 15.68 -7.44
C ARG A 181 -8.98 14.18 -7.50
N LYS A 182 -7.91 13.77 -8.19
CA LYS A 182 -7.53 12.35 -8.25
C LYS A 182 -7.24 11.81 -6.85
N ILE A 183 -6.43 12.51 -6.04
CA ILE A 183 -6.15 12.10 -4.66
C ILE A 183 -7.45 12.05 -3.83
N MET A 184 -8.31 13.07 -3.93
CA MET A 184 -9.58 13.09 -3.21
C MET A 184 -10.47 11.89 -3.57
N CYS A 185 -10.55 11.55 -4.85
CA CYS A 185 -11.30 10.39 -5.36
C CYS A 185 -10.68 9.07 -4.89
N ASP A 186 -9.35 8.93 -4.98
CA ASP A 186 -8.63 7.73 -4.57
C ASP A 186 -8.93 7.41 -3.09
N PHE A 187 -9.01 8.43 -2.22
CA PHE A 187 -9.20 8.31 -0.77
C PHE A 187 -10.65 8.54 -0.27
N GLN A 188 -11.66 8.55 -1.14
CA GLN A 188 -13.05 8.78 -0.75
C GLN A 188 -13.65 7.68 0.16
N ASN A 189 -13.05 6.49 0.15
CA ASN A 189 -13.54 5.31 0.86
C ASN A 189 -13.46 5.47 2.38
N GLN A 190 -14.41 4.84 3.07
CA GLN A 190 -14.36 4.69 4.52
C GLN A 190 -13.62 3.41 4.92
N ILE A 191 -12.92 3.48 6.04
CA ILE A 191 -12.27 2.34 6.69
C ILE A 191 -12.61 2.35 8.18
N GLU A 192 -12.46 1.20 8.83
CA GLU A 192 -12.56 1.09 10.28
C GLU A 192 -11.19 1.29 10.91
N ASP A 193 -11.08 2.07 11.98
CA ASP A 193 -9.85 2.21 12.79
C ASP A 193 -9.79 1.16 13.92
N ALA A 194 -8.72 1.16 14.72
CA ALA A 194 -8.57 0.19 15.81
C ALA A 194 -9.70 0.27 16.86
N SER A 195 -10.29 1.45 17.05
CA SER A 195 -11.39 1.67 18.00
C SER A 195 -12.76 1.21 17.48
N GLY A 196 -12.83 0.71 16.24
CA GLY A 196 -14.08 0.32 15.59
C GLY A 196 -14.82 1.49 14.94
N ARG A 197 -14.20 2.67 14.86
CA ARG A 197 -14.82 3.85 14.26
C ARG A 197 -14.64 3.85 12.75
N LEU A 198 -15.72 4.12 12.03
CA LEU A 198 -15.65 4.42 10.59
C LEU A 198 -15.05 5.81 10.37
N ILE A 199 -13.93 5.86 9.65
CA ILE A 199 -13.23 7.09 9.27
C ILE A 199 -13.18 7.19 7.74
N ASN A 200 -13.33 8.42 7.25
CA ASN A 200 -13.16 8.72 5.83
C ASN A 200 -11.72 9.17 5.59
N LEU A 201 -10.98 8.47 4.73
CA LEU A 201 -9.55 8.74 4.50
C LEU A 201 -9.31 10.13 3.93
N GLN A 202 -10.13 10.55 2.97
CA GLN A 202 -10.07 11.89 2.38
C GLN A 202 -10.10 13.00 3.44
N LYS A 203 -10.90 12.82 4.51
CA LYS A 203 -11.08 13.83 5.56
C LYS A 203 -9.94 13.89 6.59
N ILE A 204 -9.15 12.82 6.73
CA ILE A 204 -8.06 12.78 7.72
C ILE A 204 -6.71 13.11 7.10
N LEU A 205 -6.60 13.15 5.77
CA LEU A 205 -5.40 13.63 5.08
C LEU A 205 -5.18 15.10 5.38
N THR A 206 -3.96 15.45 5.74
CA THR A 206 -3.57 16.84 5.89
C THR A 206 -3.32 17.47 4.52
N LEU A 207 -3.32 18.81 4.46
CA LEU A 207 -2.89 19.53 3.26
C LEU A 207 -1.45 19.19 2.87
N GLN A 208 -0.60 18.84 3.84
CA GLN A 208 0.76 18.41 3.58
C GLN A 208 0.79 17.01 2.96
N ASP A 209 -0.01 16.06 3.45
CA ASP A 209 -0.08 14.72 2.84
C ASP A 209 -0.53 14.81 1.38
N ILE A 210 -1.54 15.64 1.08
CA ILE A 210 -2.01 15.84 -0.28
C ILE A 210 -0.93 16.53 -1.13
N ALA A 211 -0.21 17.51 -0.56
CA ALA A 211 0.89 18.18 -1.25
C ALA A 211 2.00 17.18 -1.64
N ASP A 212 2.42 16.34 -0.70
CA ASP A 212 3.45 15.34 -0.94
C ASP A 212 2.98 14.30 -1.99
N LEU A 213 1.76 13.79 -1.86
CA LEU A 213 1.17 12.81 -2.79
C LEU A 213 0.96 13.34 -4.21
N THR A 214 0.79 14.65 -4.37
CA THR A 214 0.59 15.31 -5.68
C THR A 214 1.85 15.97 -6.25
N GLY A 215 2.92 16.05 -5.47
CA GLY A 215 4.10 16.85 -5.80
C GLY A 215 3.81 18.35 -5.93
N LEU A 216 2.81 18.85 -5.21
CA LEU A 216 2.47 20.28 -5.14
C LEU A 216 3.01 20.90 -3.85
N THR A 217 2.95 22.22 -3.76
CA THR A 217 3.17 22.89 -2.46
C THR A 217 1.89 22.84 -1.63
N ARG A 218 2.03 22.84 -0.29
CA ARG A 218 0.90 22.96 0.64
C ARG A 218 0.05 24.19 0.35
N GLN A 219 0.66 25.32 -0.04
CA GLN A 219 -0.06 26.54 -0.41
C GLN A 219 -0.91 26.33 -1.67
N THR A 220 -0.36 25.66 -2.70
CA THR A 220 -1.09 25.35 -3.93
C THR A 220 -2.29 24.46 -3.65
N VAL A 221 -2.10 23.38 -2.86
CA VAL A 221 -3.21 22.49 -2.47
C VAL A 221 -4.28 23.26 -1.71
N SER A 222 -3.90 24.10 -0.74
CA SER A 222 -4.85 24.92 0.01
C SER A 222 -5.67 25.84 -0.88
N LYS A 223 -5.05 26.42 -1.92
CA LYS A 223 -5.75 27.28 -2.89
C LYS A 223 -6.73 26.46 -3.73
N VAL A 224 -6.29 25.35 -4.30
CA VAL A 224 -7.12 24.46 -5.13
C VAL A 224 -8.34 23.96 -4.36
N ILE A 225 -8.16 23.47 -3.14
CA ILE A 225 -9.29 22.98 -2.32
C ILE A 225 -10.28 24.11 -2.02
N LYS A 226 -9.79 25.32 -1.74
CA LYS A 226 -10.66 26.47 -1.50
C LYS A 226 -11.47 26.82 -2.76
N ASP A 227 -10.81 26.81 -3.92
CA ASP A 227 -11.44 27.15 -5.20
C ASP A 227 -12.48 26.07 -5.62
N GLU A 228 -12.23 24.78 -5.32
CA GLU A 228 -13.18 23.69 -5.61
C GLU A 228 -14.35 23.60 -4.64
N VAL A 229 -14.19 24.02 -3.38
CA VAL A 229 -15.31 24.07 -2.40
C VAL A 229 -16.24 25.26 -2.68
N LEU A 230 -15.74 26.29 -3.35
CA LEU A 230 -16.50 27.50 -3.71
C LEU A 230 -17.13 27.42 -5.11
N ALA A 231 -16.89 26.36 -5.87
CA ALA A 231 -17.43 26.10 -7.21
C ALA A 231 -18.61 25.13 -7.17
#